data_AF-A0A5R2N7R2-F1
#
_entry.id   AF-A0A5R2N7R2-F1
#
_cell.length_a   1.000
_cell.length_b   1.000
_cell.length_c   1.000
_cell.angle_alpha   90.00
_cell.angle_beta   90.00
_cell.angle_gamma   90.00
#
_symmetry.space_group_name_H-M   'P 1'
#
loop_
_entity.id
_entity.type
_entity.pdbx_description
1 polymer ?
#
loop_
_entity_poly.entity_id
_entity_poly.type
_entity_poly.pdbx_seq_one_letter_code
_entity_poly.pdbx_strand_id
1 'polypeptide(L)'
;QAGIAPLLFDGKLTSDIGEVLEKTTHLVISVAPEDAGDPVLNAAREAIAGMPELEWIGYLSTVGVYGDHGGAWVDETAVCRPVSKRSVMRVEAEQAWQKLGREIDRPVAILRLSGIYGPGRNALVNLENGTARRLVKPDQVFNR
;
A
#
# COMPACT_ATOMS: atom_id res chain seq x y z
N GLN A 1 -20.93 -7.93 15.11
CA GLN A 1 -19.85 -8.62 14.37
C GLN A 1 -19.98 -8.27 12.90
N ALA A 2 -18.89 -7.90 12.22
CA ALA A 2 -18.93 -7.36 10.85
C ALA A 2 -19.18 -8.42 9.75
N GLY A 3 -19.52 -9.67 10.08
CA GLY A 3 -19.77 -10.74 9.09
C GLY A 3 -18.53 -11.24 8.36
N ILE A 4 -17.33 -10.86 8.81
CA ILE A 4 -16.04 -11.25 8.20
C ILE A 4 -15.31 -12.16 9.20
N ALA A 5 -14.87 -13.34 8.72
CA ALA A 5 -14.00 -14.24 9.47
C ALA A 5 -12.53 -13.89 9.19
N PRO A 6 -11.77 -13.35 10.15
CA PRO A 6 -10.36 -13.02 9.94
C PRO A 6 -9.50 -14.28 9.98
N LEU A 7 -8.51 -14.35 9.08
CA LEU A 7 -7.42 -15.32 9.14
C LEU A 7 -6.13 -14.60 9.54
N LEU A 8 -5.38 -15.18 10.48
CA LEU A 8 -4.12 -14.59 10.93
C LEU A 8 -3.03 -14.83 9.89
N PHE A 9 -2.51 -13.75 9.33
CA PHE A 9 -1.33 -13.78 8.47
C PHE A 9 -0.15 -13.11 9.19
N ASP A 10 0.86 -13.89 9.53
CA ASP A 10 2.09 -13.47 10.22
C ASP A 10 3.33 -13.55 9.31
N GLY A 11 3.13 -13.44 8.00
CA GLY A 11 4.18 -13.62 6.98
C GLY A 11 4.32 -15.05 6.47
N LYS A 12 3.39 -15.94 6.83
CA LYS A 12 3.36 -17.33 6.34
C LYS A 12 1.99 -17.66 5.75
N LEU A 13 2.01 -18.41 4.65
CA LEU A 13 0.79 -18.95 4.05
C LEU A 13 0.37 -20.21 4.82
N THR A 14 -0.84 -20.21 5.38
CA THR A 14 -1.46 -21.39 5.99
C THR A 14 -2.41 -22.08 4.99
N SER A 15 -2.82 -23.31 5.27
CA SER A 15 -3.85 -24.03 4.49
C SER A 15 -5.12 -23.20 4.35
N ASP A 16 -5.60 -22.64 5.47
CA ASP A 16 -6.86 -21.91 5.53
C ASP A 16 -6.81 -20.64 4.68
N ILE A 17 -5.67 -19.94 4.67
CA ILE A 17 -5.47 -18.77 3.79
C ILE A 17 -5.45 -19.21 2.33
N GLY A 18 -4.76 -20.32 2.01
CA GLY A 18 -4.74 -20.89 0.66
C GLY A 18 -6.14 -21.21 0.14
N GLU A 19 -6.97 -21.89 0.92
CA GLU A 19 -8.35 -22.23 0.55
C GLU A 19 -9.24 -21.01 0.31
N VAL A 20 -9.01 -19.91 1.04
CA VAL A 20 -9.70 -18.64 0.80
C VAL A 20 -9.19 -17.96 -0.45
N LEU A 21 -7.88 -17.96 -0.70
CA LEU A 21 -7.28 -17.40 -1.91
C LEU A 21 -7.78 -18.10 -3.17
N GLU A 22 -7.98 -19.42 -3.15
CA GLU A 22 -8.52 -20.17 -4.29
C GLU A 22 -9.89 -19.65 -4.78
N LYS A 23 -10.70 -19.10 -3.87
CA LYS A 23 -12.07 -18.60 -4.15
C LYS A 23 -12.13 -17.07 -4.24
N THR A 24 -11.00 -16.39 -4.10
CA THR A 24 -10.96 -14.93 -4.03
C THR A 24 -10.87 -14.33 -5.43
N THR A 25 -11.80 -13.43 -5.75
CA THR A 25 -11.82 -12.73 -7.04
C THR A 25 -11.04 -11.42 -7.03
N HIS A 26 -10.98 -10.73 -5.89
CA HIS A 26 -10.35 -9.42 -5.75
C HIS A 26 -9.41 -9.42 -4.55
N LEU A 27 -8.15 -9.05 -4.78
CA LEU A 27 -7.12 -9.03 -3.75
C LEU A 27 -6.73 -7.57 -3.44
N VAL A 28 -6.90 -7.14 -2.18
CA VAL A 28 -6.44 -5.82 -1.73
C VAL A 28 -5.31 -5.99 -0.73
N ILE A 29 -4.17 -5.37 -1.02
CA ILE A 29 -2.95 -5.47 -0.22
C ILE A 29 -2.71 -4.15 0.50
N SER A 30 -2.92 -4.17 1.81
CA SER A 30 -2.62 -3.06 2.72
C SER A 30 -1.35 -3.26 3.54
N VAL A 31 -0.67 -4.39 3.38
CA VAL A 31 0.54 -4.72 4.13
C VAL A 31 1.70 -3.85 3.62
N ALA A 32 2.47 -3.28 4.55
CA ALA A 32 3.61 -2.46 4.19
C ALA A 32 4.81 -3.34 3.80
N PRO A 33 5.64 -2.93 2.84
CA PRO A 33 6.89 -3.62 2.56
C PRO A 33 7.89 -3.41 3.70
N GLU A 34 8.83 -4.33 3.79
CA GLU A 34 9.90 -4.39 4.79
C GLU A 34 11.27 -4.38 4.10
N ASP A 35 12.34 -4.47 4.90
CA ASP A 35 13.72 -4.57 4.41
C ASP A 35 13.94 -5.76 3.46
N ALA A 36 13.19 -6.84 3.64
CA ALA A 36 13.23 -8.03 2.79
C ALA A 36 12.27 -7.95 1.57
N GLY A 37 11.64 -6.79 1.32
CA GLY A 37 10.65 -6.62 0.25
C GLY A 37 9.20 -6.71 0.74
N ASP A 38 8.28 -7.04 -0.16
CA ASP A 38 6.86 -7.18 0.17
C ASP A 38 6.59 -8.54 0.84
N PRO A 39 6.17 -8.58 2.12
CA PRO A 39 6.00 -9.83 2.86
C PRO A 39 4.89 -10.73 2.29
N VAL A 40 3.89 -10.16 1.61
CA VAL A 40 2.82 -10.96 1.00
C VAL A 40 3.34 -11.64 -0.26
N LEU A 41 4.05 -10.91 -1.13
CA LEU A 41 4.69 -11.53 -2.30
C LEU A 41 5.72 -12.58 -1.88
N ASN A 42 6.55 -12.29 -0.87
CA ASN A 42 7.54 -13.24 -0.38
C ASN A 42 6.90 -14.56 0.12
N ALA A 43 5.74 -14.49 0.77
CA ALA A 43 5.08 -15.65 1.35
C ALA A 43 4.13 -16.38 0.39
N ALA A 44 3.46 -15.65 -0.49
CA ALA A 44 2.27 -16.13 -1.20
C ALA A 44 2.27 -15.85 -2.70
N ARG A 45 3.37 -15.37 -3.31
CA ARG A 45 3.41 -15.06 -4.75
C ARG A 45 2.91 -16.22 -5.62
N GLU A 46 3.38 -17.44 -5.40
CA GLU A 46 2.97 -18.60 -6.20
C GLU A 46 1.49 -18.96 -6.00
N ALA A 47 1.00 -18.88 -4.76
CA ALA A 47 -0.41 -19.10 -4.47
C ALA A 47 -1.30 -18.05 -5.15
N ILE A 48 -0.89 -16.77 -5.10
CA ILE A 48 -1.60 -15.67 -5.76
C ILE A 48 -1.58 -15.85 -7.28
N ALA A 49 -0.44 -16.24 -7.84
CA ALA A 49 -0.30 -16.48 -9.27
C ALA A 49 -1.20 -17.64 -9.76
N GLY A 50 -1.47 -18.60 -8.89
CA GLY A 50 -2.33 -19.76 -9.17
C GLY A 50 -3.82 -19.56 -8.84
N MET A 51 -4.25 -18.39 -8.38
CA MET A 51 -5.66 -18.15 -8.02
C MET A 51 -6.56 -18.25 -9.28
N PRO A 52 -7.48 -19.23 -9.35
CA PRO A 52 -8.26 -19.47 -10.57
C PRO A 52 -9.32 -18.38 -10.83
N GLU A 53 -9.90 -17.84 -9.77
CA GLU A 53 -10.99 -16.85 -9.84
C GLU A 53 -10.49 -15.40 -9.77
N LEU A 54 -9.18 -15.17 -9.69
CA LEU A 54 -8.64 -13.81 -9.50
C LEU A 54 -8.89 -12.94 -10.73
N GLU A 55 -9.57 -11.81 -10.52
CA GLU A 55 -9.92 -10.82 -11.53
C GLU A 55 -9.10 -9.54 -11.41
N TRP A 56 -8.69 -9.15 -10.19
CA TRP A 56 -8.05 -7.86 -9.96
C TRP A 56 -7.23 -7.78 -8.68
N ILE A 57 -6.13 -7.02 -8.72
CA ILE A 57 -5.27 -6.73 -7.56
C ILE A 57 -5.22 -5.23 -7.29
N GLY A 58 -5.44 -4.83 -6.04
CA GLY A 58 -5.26 -3.47 -5.55
C GLY A 58 -4.12 -3.40 -4.54
N TYR A 59 -3.08 -2.61 -4.83
CA TYR A 59 -1.98 -2.38 -3.90
C TYR A 59 -2.07 -0.98 -3.28
N LEU A 60 -2.15 -0.91 -1.94
CA LEU A 60 -2.18 0.36 -1.22
C LEU A 60 -0.76 0.90 -1.03
N SER A 61 -0.46 1.92 -1.82
CA SER A 61 0.78 2.68 -1.77
C SER A 61 0.59 4.02 -1.03
N THR A 62 1.50 4.97 -1.26
CA THR A 62 1.48 6.30 -0.65
C THR A 62 1.90 7.37 -1.64
N VAL A 63 1.34 8.58 -1.51
CA VAL A 63 1.82 9.77 -2.23
C VAL A 63 3.29 10.12 -1.89
N GLY A 64 3.83 9.59 -0.79
CA GLY A 64 5.23 9.78 -0.41
C GLY A 64 6.26 9.20 -1.39
N VAL A 65 5.83 8.44 -2.40
CA VAL A 65 6.69 7.97 -3.51
C VAL A 65 7.03 9.07 -4.51
N TYR A 66 6.19 10.10 -4.63
CA TYR A 66 6.46 11.21 -5.55
C TYR A 66 7.61 12.10 -5.07
N GLY A 67 7.81 12.22 -3.76
CA GLY A 67 8.82 13.11 -3.18
C GLY A 67 8.43 14.58 -3.28
N ASP A 68 9.43 15.46 -3.25
CA ASP A 68 9.23 16.91 -3.37
C ASP A 68 9.30 17.34 -4.86
N HIS A 69 8.20 17.91 -5.36
CA HIS A 69 8.10 18.48 -6.70
C HIS A 69 8.05 20.02 -6.67
N GLY A 70 8.49 20.65 -5.57
CA GLY A 70 8.64 22.09 -5.48
C GLY A 70 7.33 22.85 -5.53
N GLY A 71 6.22 22.24 -5.09
CA GLY A 71 4.88 22.82 -5.15
C GLY A 71 4.18 22.70 -6.51
N ALA A 72 4.78 22.02 -7.49
CA ALA A 72 4.10 21.71 -8.75
C ALA A 72 2.93 20.73 -8.56
N TRP A 73 2.00 20.75 -9.51
CA TRP A 73 0.96 19.73 -9.62
C TRP A 73 1.58 18.37 -9.90
N VAL A 74 1.05 17.33 -9.25
CA VAL A 74 1.50 15.94 -9.37
C VAL A 74 0.31 15.09 -9.76
N ASP A 75 0.43 14.38 -10.87
CA ASP A 75 -0.51 13.34 -11.31
C ASP A 75 0.16 11.95 -11.26
N GLU A 76 -0.57 10.91 -11.67
CA GLU A 76 -0.11 9.53 -11.66
C GLU A 76 1.08 9.25 -12.60
N THR A 77 1.30 10.11 -13.60
CA THR A 77 2.41 10.02 -14.56
C THR A 77 3.68 10.69 -14.06
N ALA A 78 3.59 11.47 -12.97
CA ALA A 78 4.72 12.19 -12.43
C ALA A 78 5.82 11.24 -11.92
N VAL A 79 7.08 11.63 -12.14
CA VAL A 79 8.24 10.83 -11.75
C VAL A 79 8.29 10.64 -10.24
N CYS A 80 8.41 9.39 -9.78
CA CYS A 80 8.64 9.07 -8.37
C CYS A 80 10.05 9.50 -7.96
N ARG A 81 10.15 10.38 -6.95
CA ARG A 81 11.42 10.82 -6.33
C ARG A 81 11.44 10.48 -4.83
N PRO A 82 11.33 9.20 -4.45
CA PRO A 82 11.23 8.81 -3.05
C PRO A 82 12.50 9.22 -2.28
N VAL A 83 12.32 9.90 -1.14
CA VAL A 83 13.45 10.35 -0.29
C VAL A 83 13.66 9.41 0.90
N SER A 84 12.58 8.88 1.47
CA SER A 84 12.68 8.01 2.64
C SER A 84 12.91 6.55 2.23
N LYS A 85 13.65 5.79 3.06
CA LYS A 85 13.83 4.33 2.88
C LYS A 85 12.50 3.61 2.63
N ARG A 86 11.46 3.96 3.41
CA ARG A 86 10.10 3.41 3.28
C ARG A 86 9.43 3.74 1.95
N SER A 87 9.65 4.94 1.42
CA SER A 87 9.11 5.34 0.12
C SER A 87 9.80 4.60 -1.02
N VAL A 88 11.12 4.36 -0.92
CA VAL A 88 11.88 3.57 -1.90
C VAL A 88 11.35 2.14 -1.94
N MET A 89 11.23 1.48 -0.79
CA MET A 89 10.64 0.14 -0.68
C MET A 89 9.24 0.06 -1.25
N ARG A 90 8.45 1.15 -1.10
CA ARG A 90 7.11 1.20 -1.67
C ARG A 90 7.13 1.20 -3.19
N VAL A 91 8.04 1.96 -3.82
CA VAL A 91 8.21 1.95 -5.28
C VAL A 91 8.63 0.55 -5.76
N GLU A 92 9.54 -0.11 -5.04
CA GLU A 92 9.95 -1.49 -5.36
C GLU A 92 8.76 -2.47 -5.27
N ALA A 93 7.94 -2.35 -4.22
CA ALA A 93 6.73 -3.16 -4.07
C ALA A 93 5.68 -2.86 -5.16
N GLU A 94 5.45 -1.60 -5.53
CA GLU A 94 4.58 -1.22 -6.66
C GLU A 94 5.02 -1.93 -7.95
N GLN A 95 6.32 -1.90 -8.24
CA GLN A 95 6.90 -2.56 -9.42
C GLN A 95 6.74 -4.08 -9.35
N ALA A 96 6.94 -4.69 -8.19
CA ALA A 96 6.80 -6.13 -7.99
C ALA A 96 5.36 -6.60 -8.19
N TRP A 97 4.38 -5.88 -7.65
CA TRP A 97 2.96 -6.17 -7.87
C TRP A 97 2.54 -6.00 -9.32
N GLN A 98 2.95 -4.91 -9.97
CA GLN A 98 2.69 -4.74 -11.40
C GLN A 98 3.36 -5.81 -12.25
N LYS A 99 4.56 -6.26 -11.87
CA LYS A 99 5.26 -7.36 -12.55
C LYS A 99 4.46 -8.65 -12.44
N LEU A 100 4.02 -9.02 -11.23
CA LEU A 100 3.17 -10.19 -11.03
C LEU A 100 1.91 -10.10 -11.90
N GLY A 101 1.19 -8.98 -11.85
CA GLY A 101 -0.02 -8.79 -12.67
C GLY A 101 0.22 -9.00 -14.16
N ARG A 102 1.33 -8.48 -14.71
CA ARG A 102 1.71 -8.72 -16.11
C ARG A 102 2.02 -10.20 -16.39
N GLU A 103 2.65 -10.90 -15.45
CA GLU A 103 3.01 -12.32 -15.60
C GLU A 103 1.78 -13.23 -15.61
N ILE A 104 0.73 -12.88 -14.88
CA ILE A 104 -0.50 -13.68 -14.77
C ILE A 104 -1.69 -13.12 -15.58
N ASP A 105 -1.43 -12.09 -16.40
CA ASP A 105 -2.42 -11.36 -17.20
C ASP A 105 -3.62 -10.83 -16.37
N ARG A 106 -3.32 -10.23 -15.21
CA ARG A 106 -4.33 -9.62 -14.33
C ARG A 106 -4.09 -8.13 -14.10
N PRO A 107 -5.16 -7.31 -14.08
CA PRO A 107 -5.05 -5.89 -13.80
C PRO A 107 -4.57 -5.64 -12.36
N VAL A 108 -3.65 -4.69 -12.23
CA VAL A 108 -3.12 -4.23 -10.93
C VAL A 108 -3.33 -2.72 -10.83
N ALA A 109 -4.10 -2.29 -9.83
CA ALA A 109 -4.22 -0.87 -9.49
C ALA A 109 -3.26 -0.51 -8.35
N ILE A 110 -2.43 0.50 -8.58
CA ILE A 110 -1.60 1.11 -7.55
C ILE A 110 -2.35 2.31 -6.98
N LEU A 111 -2.75 2.23 -5.71
CA LEU A 111 -3.53 3.25 -5.03
C LEU A 111 -2.62 4.05 -4.09
N ARG A 112 -2.10 5.20 -4.54
CA ARG A 112 -1.17 6.05 -3.76
C ARG A 112 -1.95 6.94 -2.80
N LEU A 113 -2.09 6.48 -1.55
CA LEU A 113 -2.92 7.14 -0.54
C LEU A 113 -2.23 8.38 0.07
N SER A 114 -3.02 9.45 0.25
CA SER A 114 -2.65 10.64 1.02
C SER A 114 -2.81 10.39 2.54
N GLY A 115 -2.74 11.44 3.36
CA GLY A 115 -2.84 11.33 4.81
C GLY A 115 -4.24 10.87 5.27
N ILE A 116 -4.39 9.58 5.58
CA ILE A 116 -5.62 9.02 6.15
C ILE A 116 -5.89 9.64 7.53
N TYR A 117 -7.11 10.16 7.72
CA TYR A 117 -7.59 10.77 8.96
C TYR A 117 -8.84 10.06 9.47
N GLY A 118 -9.15 10.26 10.75
CA GLY A 118 -10.36 9.67 11.35
C GLY A 118 -10.37 9.79 12.87
N PRO A 119 -11.33 9.13 13.54
CA PRO A 119 -11.36 9.06 15.00
C PRO A 119 -10.00 8.61 15.57
N GLY A 120 -9.48 9.34 16.55
CA GLY A 120 -8.16 9.08 17.15
C GLY A 120 -6.95 9.45 16.28
N ARG A 121 -7.14 9.84 15.01
CA ARG A 121 -6.07 10.20 14.08
C ARG A 121 -6.32 11.58 13.47
N ASN A 122 -6.05 12.62 14.25
CA ASN A 122 -6.18 14.01 13.83
C ASN A 122 -5.22 14.95 14.58
N ALA A 123 -5.11 16.20 14.11
CA ALA A 123 -4.18 17.19 14.64
C ALA A 123 -4.49 17.63 16.08
N LEU A 124 -5.76 17.63 16.50
CA LEU A 124 -6.14 18.01 17.86
C LEU A 124 -5.68 16.95 18.86
N VAL A 125 -5.86 15.67 18.54
CA VAL A 125 -5.34 14.54 19.34
C VAL A 125 -3.81 14.62 19.44
N ASN A 126 -3.12 14.94 18.35
CA ASN A 126 -1.66 15.12 18.40
C ASN A 126 -1.25 16.30 19.30
N LEU A 127 -2.03 17.38 19.33
CA LEU A 127 -1.78 18.54 20.18
C LEU A 127 -1.97 18.19 21.65
N GLU A 128 -3.08 17.55 22.00
CA GLU A 128 -3.36 17.05 23.36
C GLU A 128 -2.26 16.11 23.84
N ASN A 129 -1.74 15.24 22.96
CA ASN A 129 -0.66 14.31 23.27
C ASN A 129 0.75 14.94 23.22
N GLY A 130 0.89 16.23 22.93
CA GLY A 130 2.20 16.90 22.84
C GLY A 130 3.08 16.43 21.66
N THR A 131 2.52 15.74 20.67
CA THR A 131 3.23 15.24 19.48
C THR A 131 2.95 16.05 18.22
N ALA A 132 2.12 17.09 18.31
CA ALA A 132 1.83 17.98 17.21
C ALA A 132 3.09 18.64 16.65
N ARG A 133 3.21 18.65 15.32
CA ARG A 133 4.28 19.33 14.60
C ARG A 133 3.74 20.62 14.02
N ARG A 134 4.34 21.75 14.39
CA ARG A 134 4.10 23.04 13.74
C ARG A 134 4.99 23.16 12.52
N LEU A 135 4.38 23.20 11.34
CA LEU A 135 5.09 23.37 10.08
C LEU A 135 4.93 24.84 9.65
N VAL A 136 6.03 25.60 9.66
CA VAL A 136 6.07 26.98 9.17
C VAL A 136 6.92 26.97 7.90
N LYS A 137 6.26 26.75 6.76
CA LYS A 137 6.90 26.75 5.44
C LYS A 137 6.08 27.67 4.53
N PRO A 138 6.57 28.88 4.22
CA PRO A 138 5.93 29.77 3.25
C PRO A 138 5.65 29.04 1.93
N ASP A 139 4.52 29.36 1.30
CA ASP A 139 4.08 28.79 0.02
C ASP A 139 3.89 27.27 0.01
N GLN A 140 3.79 26.64 1.20
CA GLN A 140 3.53 25.22 1.28
C GLN A 140 2.12 24.89 0.79
N VAL A 141 2.08 24.02 -0.23
CA VAL A 141 0.87 23.36 -0.70
C VAL A 141 0.72 22.02 0.03
N PHE A 142 -0.50 21.68 0.42
CA PHE A 142 -0.83 20.39 1.03
C PHE A 142 -1.54 19.49 0.03
N ASN A 143 -1.13 18.23 -0.03
CA ASN A 143 -1.93 17.17 -0.63
C ASN A 143 -2.95 16.72 0.43
N ARG A 144 -4.25 16.83 0.13
CA ARG A 144 -5.35 16.30 0.93
C ARG A 144 -6.30 15.53 0.04
#